data_AF-A0A832CC03-F1
#
_entry.id   AF-A0A832CC03-F1
#
_cell.length_a   1.000
_cell.length_b   1.000
_cell.length_c   1.000
_cell.angle_alpha   90.00
_cell.angle_beta   90.00
_cell.angle_gamma   90.00
#
_symmetry.space_group_name_H-M   'P 1'
#
loop_
_entity.id
_entity.type
_entity.pdbx_description
1 polymer ?
#
loop_
_entity_poly.entity_id
_entity_poly.type
_entity_poly.pdbx_seq_one_letter_code
_entity_poly.pdbx_strand_id
1 'polypeptide(L)'
;MDLWEFIKEYYIDSIVYKEGYNVVNTLTWAIILVIAVFLLYKFLEKRFEIDKKFILANIPYIILGSSARVVEDAGFLHPPISYVFMSPFIFFLIFLLAFPAILISKRFAGDRYYLPYGLIGLSFTVFTIIMLFLNLKIENPLVLPYGILGASLVAAAFYFIPLKTKNSLSASVMFAHMLDAFITFLGVSYHGYREIHVVPSFLVENFGAMALPIAKFGVIGAVLYVIDASKENESLKNFLKFVLLVLGLAPALRNGLRIMFGV
;
A
#
# COMPACT_ATOMS: atom_id res chain seq x y z
N MET A 1 33.06 10.38 -3.97
CA MET A 1 31.68 10.60 -4.42
C MET A 1 31.22 11.94 -3.86
N ASP A 2 30.83 12.87 -4.73
CA ASP A 2 30.25 14.14 -4.30
C ASP A 2 28.74 13.99 -3.96
N LEU A 3 28.11 15.07 -3.49
CA LEU A 3 26.69 15.03 -3.09
C LEU A 3 25.76 14.72 -4.27
N TRP A 4 26.10 15.21 -5.47
CA TRP A 4 25.26 15.00 -6.66
C TRP A 4 25.38 13.56 -7.16
N GLU A 5 26.59 13.02 -7.22
CA GLU A 5 26.84 11.61 -7.51
C GLU A 5 26.13 10.70 -6.51
N PHE A 6 26.16 11.02 -5.21
CA PHE A 6 25.43 10.28 -4.19
C PHE A 6 23.91 10.31 -4.44
N ILE A 7 23.34 11.49 -4.71
CA ILE A 7 21.90 11.62 -4.98
C ILE A 7 21.54 10.86 -6.26
N LYS A 8 22.39 10.97 -7.29
CA LYS A 8 22.18 10.32 -8.56
C LYS A 8 22.16 8.80 -8.42
N GLU A 9 23.22 8.22 -7.83
CA GLU A 9 23.38 6.77 -7.65
C GLU A 9 22.25 6.17 -6.79
N TYR A 10 21.99 6.76 -5.61
CA TYR A 10 21.09 6.12 -4.64
C TYR A 10 19.61 6.42 -4.87
N TYR A 11 19.25 7.53 -5.54
CA TYR A 11 17.86 7.98 -5.67
C TYR A 11 17.41 8.15 -7.12
N ILE A 12 18.18 8.84 -7.97
CA ILE A 12 17.73 9.15 -9.33
C ILE A 12 17.80 7.90 -10.21
N ASP A 13 18.94 7.22 -10.22
CA ASP A 13 19.19 6.08 -11.12
C ASP A 13 18.24 4.92 -10.81
N SER A 14 17.96 4.65 -9.53
CA SER A 14 16.94 3.70 -9.06
C SER A 14 15.54 3.95 -9.67
N ILE A 15 15.17 5.21 -9.88
CA ILE A 15 13.87 5.62 -10.43
C ILE A 15 13.91 5.63 -11.96
N VAL A 16 14.93 6.26 -12.54
CA VAL A 16 15.07 6.45 -14.00
C VAL A 16 15.27 5.11 -14.71
N TYR A 17 16.09 4.22 -14.15
CA TYR A 17 16.41 2.92 -14.72
C TYR A 17 15.56 1.77 -14.16
N LYS A 18 14.62 2.07 -13.23
CA LYS A 18 13.71 1.09 -12.61
C LYS A 18 14.45 -0.10 -11.96
N GLU A 19 15.62 0.15 -11.37
CA GLU A 19 16.50 -0.87 -10.78
C GLU A 19 15.97 -1.46 -9.46
N GLY A 20 14.95 -0.84 -8.87
CA GLY A 20 14.43 -1.21 -7.55
C GLY A 20 15.11 -0.47 -6.41
N TYR A 21 14.81 -0.88 -5.18
CA TYR A 21 15.28 -0.21 -3.97
C TYR A 21 16.66 -0.71 -3.55
N ASN A 22 17.50 0.21 -3.06
CA ASN A 22 18.76 -0.10 -2.41
C ASN A 22 18.65 0.17 -0.89
N VAL A 23 19.66 -0.22 -0.12
CA VAL A 23 19.63 -0.07 1.34
C VAL A 23 19.50 1.40 1.76
N VAL A 24 20.20 2.30 1.07
CA VAL A 24 20.21 3.74 1.40
C VAL A 24 18.82 4.34 1.19
N ASN A 25 18.24 4.19 0.00
CA ASN A 25 16.92 4.75 -0.27
C ASN A 25 15.82 4.06 0.56
N THR A 26 15.93 2.75 0.82
CA THR A 26 14.99 2.04 1.69
C THR A 26 14.97 2.63 3.10
N LEU A 27 16.14 2.85 3.70
CA LEU A 27 16.24 3.43 5.04
C LEU A 27 15.77 4.89 5.06
N THR A 28 16.14 5.68 4.06
CA THR A 28 15.69 7.08 3.94
C THR A 28 14.17 7.16 3.87
N TRP A 29 13.53 6.37 3.00
CA TRP A 29 12.07 6.39 2.86
C TRP A 29 11.37 5.84 4.11
N ALA A 30 11.94 4.85 4.79
CA ALA A 30 11.41 4.35 6.06
C ALA A 30 11.43 5.43 7.16
N ILE A 31 12.54 6.17 7.30
CA ILE A 31 12.65 7.27 8.27
C ILE A 31 11.63 8.38 7.95
N ILE A 32 11.55 8.79 6.68
CA ILE A 32 10.59 9.80 6.22
C ILE A 32 9.15 9.36 6.53
N LEU A 33 8.82 8.09 6.26
CA LEU A 33 7.51 7.53 6.55
C LEU A 33 7.18 7.59 8.05
N VAL A 34 8.10 7.19 8.93
CA VAL A 34 7.88 7.22 10.39
C VAL A 34 7.62 8.65 10.87
N ILE A 35 8.44 9.62 10.41
CA ILE A 35 8.26 11.04 10.77
C ILE A 35 6.91 11.55 10.24
N ALA A 36 6.58 11.28 8.97
CA ALA A 36 5.34 11.71 8.35
C ALA A 36 4.11 11.13 9.07
N VAL A 37 4.12 9.84 9.40
CA VAL A 37 3.07 9.15 10.16
C VAL A 37 2.88 9.80 11.52
N PHE A 38 3.96 10.07 12.26
CA PHE A 38 3.89 10.72 13.57
C PHE A 38 3.29 12.13 13.48
N LEU A 39 3.78 12.97 12.56
CA LEU A 39 3.29 14.34 12.37
C LEU A 39 1.83 14.34 11.93
N LEU A 40 1.46 13.44 11.01
CA LEU A 40 0.10 13.31 10.52
C LEU A 40 -0.85 12.86 11.62
N TYR A 41 -0.46 11.88 12.44
CA TYR A 41 -1.24 11.47 13.61
C TYR A 41 -1.50 12.64 14.55
N LYS A 42 -0.45 13.38 14.94
CA LYS A 42 -0.57 14.54 15.84
C LYS A 42 -1.48 15.64 15.30
N PHE A 43 -1.55 15.77 13.99
CA PHE A 43 -2.46 16.71 13.34
C PHE A 43 -3.90 16.18 13.29
N LEU A 44 -4.09 14.92 12.89
CA LEU A 44 -5.40 14.30 12.69
C LEU A 44 -6.11 13.98 14.00
N GLU A 45 -5.39 13.52 15.04
CA GLU A 45 -5.97 13.12 16.34
C GLU A 45 -6.77 14.26 17.00
N LYS A 46 -6.42 15.52 16.68
CA LYS A 46 -7.08 16.72 17.21
C LYS A 46 -8.33 17.13 16.45
N ARG A 47 -8.57 16.54 15.27
CA ARG A 47 -9.56 17.00 14.27
C ARG A 47 -10.53 15.92 13.83
N PHE A 48 -10.15 14.66 13.98
CA PHE A 48 -10.88 13.50 13.47
C PHE A 48 -10.87 12.37 14.50
N GLU A 49 -11.99 11.69 14.62
CA GLU A 49 -12.04 10.37 15.25
C GLU A 49 -11.52 9.34 14.25
N ILE A 50 -10.47 8.61 14.61
CA ILE A 50 -9.85 7.59 13.76
C ILE A 50 -10.61 6.28 13.97
N ASP A 51 -11.83 6.26 13.46
CA ASP A 51 -12.78 5.16 13.56
C ASP A 51 -12.89 4.36 12.25
N LYS A 52 -13.84 3.43 12.20
CA LYS A 52 -14.09 2.64 10.98
C LYS A 52 -14.52 3.51 9.80
N LYS A 53 -15.26 4.61 10.02
CA LYS A 53 -15.72 5.49 8.94
C LYS A 53 -14.56 6.25 8.32
N PHE A 54 -13.65 6.77 9.16
CA PHE A 54 -12.41 7.39 8.69
C PHE A 54 -11.62 6.42 7.81
N ILE A 55 -11.42 5.19 8.26
CA ILE A 55 -10.66 4.17 7.53
C ILE A 55 -11.34 3.82 6.21
N LEU A 56 -12.65 3.53 6.23
CA LEU A 56 -13.40 3.17 5.02
C LEU A 56 -13.41 4.29 3.98
N ALA A 57 -13.49 5.55 4.41
CA ALA A 57 -13.46 6.70 3.50
C ALA A 57 -12.09 6.92 2.84
N ASN A 58 -11.01 6.38 3.41
CA ASN A 58 -9.68 6.41 2.82
C ASN A 58 -9.43 5.26 1.83
N ILE A 59 -10.19 4.15 1.90
CA ILE A 59 -9.99 2.98 1.01
C ILE A 59 -9.99 3.36 -0.48
N PRO A 60 -10.91 4.18 -1.00
CA PRO A 60 -10.86 4.60 -2.39
C PRO A 60 -9.53 5.26 -2.78
N TYR A 61 -8.93 6.09 -1.91
CA TYR A 61 -7.64 6.73 -2.19
C TYR A 61 -6.48 5.73 -2.26
N ILE A 62 -6.53 4.63 -1.50
CA ILE A 62 -5.56 3.54 -1.61
C ILE A 62 -5.68 2.87 -2.98
N ILE A 63 -6.91 2.57 -3.42
CA ILE A 63 -7.16 1.96 -4.73
C ILE A 63 -6.73 2.92 -5.85
N LEU A 64 -7.06 4.22 -5.73
CA LEU A 64 -6.64 5.26 -6.66
C LEU A 64 -5.11 5.33 -6.80
N GLY A 65 -4.37 5.36 -5.70
CA GLY A 65 -2.90 5.35 -5.75
C GLY A 65 -2.34 4.11 -6.43
N SER A 66 -2.94 2.97 -6.14
CA SER A 66 -2.55 1.68 -6.72
C SER A 66 -2.83 1.61 -8.22
N SER A 67 -4.01 2.03 -8.66
CA SER A 67 -4.40 2.02 -10.07
C SER A 67 -3.71 3.12 -10.87
N ALA A 68 -3.54 4.31 -10.31
CA ALA A 68 -2.75 5.38 -10.92
C ALA A 68 -1.28 4.96 -11.10
N ARG A 69 -0.73 4.16 -10.17
CA ARG A 69 0.61 3.57 -10.34
C ARG A 69 0.66 2.63 -11.55
N VAL A 70 -0.40 1.86 -11.80
CA VAL A 70 -0.51 0.96 -12.96
C VAL A 70 -0.61 1.73 -14.28
N VAL A 71 -1.18 2.94 -14.27
CA VAL A 71 -1.17 3.83 -15.45
C VAL A 71 0.26 4.14 -15.92
N GLU A 72 1.20 4.37 -14.99
CA GLU A 72 2.61 4.51 -15.35
C GLU A 72 3.24 3.18 -15.73
N ASP A 73 2.96 2.09 -15.00
CA ASP A 73 3.51 0.77 -15.33
C ASP A 73 3.10 0.34 -16.76
N ALA A 74 1.89 0.70 -17.20
CA ALA A 74 1.36 0.47 -18.55
C ALA A 74 1.95 1.37 -19.65
N GLY A 75 2.81 2.34 -19.31
CA GLY A 75 3.45 3.23 -20.27
C GLY A 75 2.55 4.33 -20.84
N PHE A 76 1.41 4.64 -20.21
CA PHE A 76 0.52 5.74 -20.63
C PHE A 76 1.11 7.13 -20.35
N LEU A 77 2.17 7.20 -19.54
CA LEU A 77 2.83 8.43 -19.13
C LEU A 77 4.31 8.38 -19.54
N HIS A 78 4.83 9.50 -20.01
CA HIS A 78 6.24 9.65 -20.37
C HIS A 78 6.96 10.63 -19.43
N PRO A 79 8.30 10.54 -19.31
CA PRO A 79 9.07 11.54 -18.57
C PRO A 79 8.82 12.97 -19.10
N PRO A 80 8.79 13.98 -18.21
CA PRO A 80 9.07 13.90 -16.78
C PRO A 80 7.86 13.53 -15.90
N ILE A 81 6.63 13.54 -16.45
CA ILE A 81 5.42 13.40 -15.62
C ILE A 81 5.26 11.99 -15.03
N SER A 82 5.77 10.96 -15.72
CA SER A 82 5.76 9.57 -15.23
C SER A 82 6.43 9.42 -13.86
N TYR A 83 7.48 10.20 -13.56
CA TYR A 83 8.19 10.12 -12.29
C TYR A 83 7.30 10.47 -11.08
N VAL A 84 6.32 11.36 -11.25
CA VAL A 84 5.35 11.71 -10.19
C VAL A 84 4.48 10.50 -9.82
N PHE A 85 4.22 9.62 -10.78
CA PHE A 85 3.42 8.42 -10.59
C PHE A 85 4.25 7.24 -10.09
N MET A 86 5.58 7.34 -10.04
CA MET A 86 6.44 6.31 -9.46
C MET A 86 6.51 6.44 -7.93
N SER A 87 6.87 5.35 -7.25
CA SER A 87 7.15 5.41 -5.81
C SER A 87 8.52 6.07 -5.56
N PRO A 88 8.64 6.92 -4.53
CA PRO A 88 7.63 7.24 -3.51
C PRO A 88 6.69 8.40 -3.89
N PHE A 89 6.92 9.12 -4.99
CA PHE A 89 6.19 10.34 -5.36
C PHE A 89 4.67 10.17 -5.48
N ILE A 90 4.21 9.00 -5.92
CA ILE A 90 2.77 8.68 -5.98
C ILE A 90 2.09 8.83 -4.61
N PHE A 91 2.77 8.51 -3.51
CA PHE A 91 2.20 8.68 -2.16
C PHE A 91 1.99 10.16 -1.82
N PHE A 92 2.91 11.03 -2.24
CA PHE A 92 2.75 12.47 -2.09
C PHE A 92 1.63 13.01 -2.97
N LEU A 93 1.49 12.53 -4.21
CA LEU A 93 0.38 12.89 -5.09
C LEU A 93 -0.97 12.55 -4.45
N ILE A 94 -1.14 11.30 -4.01
CA ILE A 94 -2.38 10.86 -3.37
C ILE A 94 -2.64 11.62 -2.07
N PHE A 95 -1.60 11.90 -1.27
CA PHE A 95 -1.72 12.73 -0.08
C PHE A 95 -2.19 14.15 -0.41
N LEU A 96 -1.61 14.80 -1.43
CA LEU A 96 -1.99 16.14 -1.87
C LEU A 96 -3.42 16.21 -2.44
N LEU A 97 -3.99 15.09 -2.87
CA LEU A 97 -5.41 14.99 -3.23
C LEU A 97 -6.28 14.73 -1.99
N ALA A 98 -5.93 13.71 -1.20
CA ALA A 98 -6.71 13.24 -0.07
C ALA A 98 -6.77 14.26 1.09
N PHE A 99 -5.64 14.89 1.43
CA PHE A 99 -5.52 15.73 2.61
C PHE A 99 -6.32 17.04 2.50
N PRO A 100 -6.27 17.80 1.38
CA PRO A 100 -7.19 18.91 1.19
C PRO A 100 -8.64 18.46 1.11
N ALA A 101 -8.93 17.34 0.42
CA ALA A 101 -10.29 16.84 0.28
C ALA A 101 -10.94 16.50 1.62
N ILE A 102 -10.21 15.88 2.56
CA ILE A 102 -10.76 15.56 3.89
C ILE A 102 -10.97 16.83 4.73
N LEU A 103 -10.07 17.81 4.65
CA LEU A 103 -10.22 19.09 5.35
C LEU A 103 -11.41 19.91 4.84
N ILE A 104 -11.55 20.00 3.52
CA ILE A 104 -12.69 20.65 2.86
C ILE A 104 -13.98 19.93 3.23
N SER A 105 -14.00 18.60 3.15
CA SER A 105 -15.16 17.78 3.52
C SER A 105 -15.57 17.98 4.99
N LYS A 106 -14.60 18.08 5.91
CA LYS A 106 -14.87 18.38 7.33
C LYS A 106 -15.43 19.79 7.52
N ARG A 107 -14.92 20.77 6.76
CA ARG A 107 -15.40 22.15 6.82
C ARG A 107 -16.86 22.28 6.35
N PHE A 108 -17.25 21.57 5.30
CA PHE A 108 -18.59 21.69 4.71
C PHE A 108 -19.63 20.71 5.28
N ALA A 109 -19.23 19.48 5.61
CA ALA A 109 -20.15 18.42 6.03
C ALA A 109 -20.01 18.02 7.52
N GLY A 110 -19.13 18.69 8.27
CA GLY A 110 -18.94 18.42 9.71
C GLY A 110 -18.61 16.95 9.96
N ASP A 111 -19.35 16.30 10.85
CA ASP A 111 -19.10 14.89 11.20
C ASP A 111 -19.47 13.89 10.11
N ARG A 112 -20.22 14.34 9.09
CA ARG A 112 -20.51 13.55 7.89
C ARG A 112 -19.43 13.67 6.81
N TYR A 113 -18.28 14.28 7.10
CA TYR A 113 -17.16 14.48 6.17
C TYR A 113 -16.77 13.22 5.38
N TYR A 114 -16.87 12.04 5.99
CA TYR A 114 -16.48 10.76 5.40
C TYR A 114 -17.26 10.44 4.11
N LEU A 115 -18.49 10.95 3.95
CA LEU A 115 -19.30 10.77 2.75
C LEU A 115 -18.74 11.55 1.55
N PRO A 116 -18.72 12.90 1.53
CA PRO A 116 -18.17 13.65 0.40
C PRO A 116 -16.68 13.33 0.18
N TYR A 117 -15.90 13.14 1.24
CA TYR A 117 -14.49 12.76 1.13
C TYR A 117 -14.30 11.42 0.41
N GLY A 118 -15.04 10.39 0.83
CA GLY A 118 -15.00 9.07 0.21
C GLY A 118 -15.53 9.08 -1.23
N LEU A 119 -16.58 9.86 -1.52
CA LEU A 119 -17.14 10.01 -2.87
C LEU A 119 -16.17 10.68 -3.86
N ILE A 120 -15.38 11.66 -3.41
CA ILE A 120 -14.32 12.27 -4.22
C ILE A 120 -13.29 11.20 -4.60
N GLY A 121 -12.78 10.47 -3.60
CA GLY A 121 -11.80 9.41 -3.84
C GLY A 121 -12.36 8.29 -4.73
N LEU A 122 -13.61 7.90 -4.52
CA LEU A 122 -14.29 6.89 -5.32
C LEU A 122 -14.46 7.34 -6.78
N SER A 123 -14.84 8.59 -7.01
CA SER A 123 -14.98 9.14 -8.37
C SER A 123 -13.68 9.02 -9.16
N PHE A 124 -12.55 9.46 -8.58
CA PHE A 124 -11.25 9.33 -9.22
C PHE A 124 -10.85 7.86 -9.41
N THR A 125 -11.10 7.01 -8.42
CA THR A 125 -10.79 5.58 -8.49
C THR A 125 -11.54 4.91 -9.63
N VAL A 126 -12.86 5.11 -9.71
CA VAL A 126 -13.71 4.53 -10.74
C VAL A 126 -13.28 5.01 -12.12
N PHE A 127 -13.00 6.31 -12.25
CA PHE A 127 -12.46 6.86 -13.49
C PHE A 127 -11.17 6.17 -13.93
N THR A 128 -10.17 6.06 -13.05
CA THR A 128 -8.88 5.42 -13.36
C THR A 128 -9.05 3.95 -13.69
N ILE A 129 -9.86 3.21 -12.92
CA ILE A 129 -10.11 1.79 -13.17
C ILE A 129 -10.81 1.57 -14.51
N ILE A 130 -11.88 2.32 -14.80
CA ILE A 130 -12.56 2.26 -16.11
C ILE A 130 -11.56 2.54 -17.23
N MET A 131 -10.74 3.57 -17.08
CA MET A 131 -9.73 3.92 -18.08
C MET A 131 -8.75 2.76 -18.33
N LEU A 132 -8.26 2.08 -17.28
CA LEU A 132 -7.40 0.90 -17.43
C LEU A 132 -8.12 -0.23 -18.18
N PHE A 133 -9.34 -0.59 -17.78
CA PHE A 133 -10.09 -1.69 -18.42
C PHE A 133 -10.51 -1.40 -19.86
N LEU A 134 -10.65 -0.13 -20.26
CA LEU A 134 -10.95 0.26 -21.63
C LEU A 134 -9.72 0.22 -22.55
N ASN A 135 -8.52 0.37 -22.00
CA ASN A 135 -7.28 0.53 -22.79
C ASN A 135 -6.31 -0.66 -22.67
N LEU A 136 -6.47 -1.54 -21.68
CA LEU A 136 -5.60 -2.70 -21.45
C LEU A 136 -6.35 -4.01 -21.63
N LYS A 137 -5.63 -5.02 -22.15
CA LYS A 137 -6.11 -6.40 -22.24
C LYS A 137 -5.84 -7.13 -20.94
N ILE A 138 -6.75 -8.01 -20.55
CA ILE A 138 -6.57 -8.87 -19.38
C ILE A 138 -5.79 -10.11 -19.81
N GLU A 139 -4.51 -10.17 -19.45
CA GLU A 139 -3.60 -11.27 -19.78
C GLU A 139 -3.66 -12.38 -18.72
N ASN A 140 -3.73 -12.01 -17.43
CA ASN A 140 -3.66 -12.95 -16.30
C ASN A 140 -4.87 -12.80 -15.35
N PRO A 141 -6.09 -13.20 -15.77
CA PRO A 141 -7.33 -12.94 -15.03
C PRO A 141 -7.40 -13.63 -13.66
N LEU A 142 -6.65 -14.71 -13.45
CA LEU A 142 -6.73 -15.54 -12.25
C LEU A 142 -5.81 -15.09 -11.10
N VAL A 143 -4.89 -14.15 -11.35
CA VAL A 143 -3.91 -13.71 -10.34
C VAL A 143 -4.59 -13.06 -9.13
N LEU A 144 -5.54 -12.15 -9.37
CA LEU A 144 -6.32 -11.53 -8.29
C LEU A 144 -7.21 -12.54 -7.54
N PRO A 145 -8.04 -13.39 -8.22
CA PRO A 145 -8.80 -14.44 -7.55
C PRO A 145 -7.94 -15.38 -6.69
N TYR A 146 -6.81 -15.87 -7.19
CA TYR A 146 -5.93 -16.76 -6.44
C TYR A 146 -5.22 -16.05 -5.29
N GLY A 147 -4.79 -14.79 -5.50
CA GLY A 147 -4.22 -13.97 -4.43
C GLY A 147 -5.22 -13.72 -3.30
N ILE A 148 -6.47 -13.39 -3.64
CA ILE A 148 -7.56 -13.17 -2.67
C ILE A 148 -7.88 -14.46 -1.92
N LEU A 149 -7.95 -15.60 -2.62
CA LEU A 149 -8.19 -16.90 -1.99
C LEU A 149 -7.10 -17.25 -0.99
N GLY A 150 -5.82 -17.18 -1.39
CA GLY A 150 -4.67 -17.44 -0.52
C GLY A 150 -4.65 -16.51 0.69
N ALA A 151 -4.85 -15.21 0.47
CA ALA A 151 -4.91 -14.21 1.53
C ALA A 151 -6.06 -14.46 2.51
N SER A 152 -7.24 -14.84 2.00
CA SER A 152 -8.42 -15.12 2.83
C SER A 152 -8.23 -16.36 3.70
N LEU A 153 -7.65 -17.43 3.14
CA LEU A 153 -7.36 -18.66 3.89
C LEU A 153 -6.39 -18.40 5.04
N VAL A 154 -5.31 -17.66 4.78
CA VAL A 154 -4.32 -17.33 5.82
C VAL A 154 -4.85 -16.32 6.83
N ALA A 155 -5.62 -15.30 6.40
CA ALA A 155 -6.27 -14.37 7.30
C ALA A 155 -7.33 -15.05 8.19
N ALA A 156 -8.04 -16.05 7.66
CA ALA A 156 -8.93 -16.90 8.46
C ALA A 156 -8.13 -17.73 9.48
N ALA A 157 -7.01 -18.34 9.07
CA ALA A 157 -6.12 -19.06 9.98
C ALA A 157 -5.60 -18.18 11.13
N PHE A 158 -5.24 -16.92 10.83
CA PHE A 158 -4.85 -15.93 11.84
C PHE A 158 -5.92 -15.73 12.92
N TYR A 159 -7.21 -15.76 12.56
CA TYR A 159 -8.32 -15.61 13.50
C TYR A 159 -8.40 -16.76 14.54
N PHE A 160 -7.90 -17.94 14.19
CA PHE A 160 -7.86 -19.10 15.07
C PHE A 160 -6.66 -19.09 16.04
N ILE A 161 -5.66 -18.24 15.82
CA ILE A 161 -4.55 -18.09 16.77
C ILE A 161 -5.08 -17.39 18.03
N PRO A 162 -4.83 -17.93 19.24
CA PRO A 162 -5.31 -17.36 20.51
C PRO A 162 -4.48 -16.14 20.95
N LEU A 163 -4.27 -15.18 20.05
CA LEU A 163 -3.70 -13.89 20.38
C LEU A 163 -4.80 -13.01 21.00
N LYS A 164 -4.46 -12.16 21.97
CA LYS A 164 -5.36 -11.19 22.63
C LYS A 164 -5.94 -10.12 21.67
N THR A 165 -5.80 -10.30 20.36
CA THR A 165 -5.71 -9.26 19.34
C THR A 165 -6.70 -9.54 18.20
N LYS A 166 -7.96 -9.76 18.55
CA LYS A 166 -9.04 -10.13 17.62
C LYS A 166 -9.98 -8.96 17.36
N ASN A 167 -9.58 -8.07 16.46
CA ASN A 167 -10.48 -7.05 15.93
C ASN A 167 -10.48 -7.08 14.39
N SER A 168 -11.60 -6.62 13.81
CA SER A 168 -11.81 -6.64 12.36
C SER A 168 -10.71 -5.91 11.60
N LEU A 169 -10.18 -4.82 12.17
CA LEU A 169 -9.15 -4.01 11.52
C LEU A 169 -7.80 -4.75 11.44
N SER A 170 -7.42 -5.49 12.48
CA SER A 170 -6.20 -6.32 12.48
C SER A 170 -6.30 -7.47 11.49
N ALA A 171 -7.49 -8.07 11.35
CA ALA A 171 -7.76 -9.06 10.30
C ALA A 171 -7.64 -8.43 8.89
N SER A 172 -8.14 -7.20 8.70
CA SER A 172 -7.98 -6.48 7.42
C SER A 172 -6.51 -6.16 7.12
N VAL A 173 -5.71 -5.78 8.11
CA VAL A 173 -4.25 -5.57 7.96
C VAL A 173 -3.57 -6.87 7.56
N MET A 174 -3.84 -7.97 8.27
CA MET A 174 -3.28 -9.29 7.94
C MET A 174 -3.68 -9.70 6.51
N PHE A 175 -4.96 -9.57 6.15
CA PHE A 175 -5.44 -9.85 4.80
C PHE A 175 -4.70 -9.02 3.74
N ALA A 176 -4.53 -7.72 3.95
CA ALA A 176 -3.87 -6.83 2.98
C ALA A 176 -2.40 -7.25 2.75
N HIS A 177 -1.65 -7.54 3.82
CA HIS A 177 -0.27 -8.01 3.69
C HIS A 177 -0.16 -9.42 3.10
N MET A 178 -1.12 -10.30 3.39
CA MET A 178 -1.16 -11.62 2.76
C MET A 178 -1.51 -11.52 1.28
N LEU A 179 -2.44 -10.64 0.90
CA LEU A 179 -2.78 -10.40 -0.50
C LEU A 179 -1.54 -9.92 -1.27
N ASP A 180 -0.80 -8.95 -0.73
CA ASP A 180 0.47 -8.51 -1.31
C ASP A 180 1.47 -9.65 -1.46
N ALA A 181 1.63 -10.47 -0.41
CA ALA A 181 2.56 -11.59 -0.43
C ALA A 181 2.19 -12.67 -1.45
N PHE A 182 0.91 -13.05 -1.54
CA PHE A 182 0.43 -14.06 -2.48
C PHE A 182 0.46 -13.56 -3.92
N ILE A 183 0.09 -12.31 -4.18
CA ILE A 183 0.19 -11.72 -5.51
C ILE A 183 1.66 -11.67 -5.96
N THR A 184 2.57 -11.29 -5.07
CA THR A 184 4.01 -11.29 -5.37
C THR A 184 4.53 -12.71 -5.61
N PHE A 185 4.12 -13.67 -4.77
CA PHE A 185 4.43 -15.10 -4.96
C PHE A 185 3.98 -15.59 -6.34
N LEU A 186 2.75 -15.28 -6.75
CA LEU A 186 2.21 -15.67 -8.05
C LEU A 186 2.98 -14.99 -9.19
N GLY A 187 3.24 -13.68 -9.08
CA GLY A 187 3.97 -12.90 -10.07
C GLY A 187 5.37 -13.44 -10.33
N VAL A 188 6.13 -13.70 -9.26
CA VAL A 188 7.51 -14.20 -9.32
C VAL A 188 7.55 -15.66 -9.81
N SER A 189 6.65 -16.50 -9.31
CA SER A 189 6.72 -17.95 -9.58
C SER A 189 6.16 -18.33 -10.95
N TYR A 190 5.17 -17.59 -11.46
CA TYR A 190 4.40 -18.02 -12.65
C TYR A 190 4.34 -16.98 -13.77
N HIS A 191 4.64 -15.70 -13.52
CA HIS A 191 4.44 -14.63 -14.50
C HIS A 191 5.72 -13.85 -14.86
N GLY A 192 6.90 -14.31 -14.40
CA GLY A 192 8.18 -13.71 -14.79
C GLY A 192 8.48 -12.34 -14.16
N TYR A 193 7.72 -11.93 -13.15
CA TYR A 193 7.97 -10.69 -12.42
C TYR A 193 9.13 -10.86 -11.43
N ARG A 194 9.73 -9.73 -11.04
CA ARG A 194 10.80 -9.69 -10.03
C ARG A 194 10.38 -8.83 -8.86
N GLU A 195 10.79 -9.25 -7.68
CA GLU A 195 10.73 -8.42 -6.48
C GLU A 195 11.85 -7.38 -6.53
N ILE A 196 11.55 -6.16 -6.09
CA ILE A 196 12.43 -4.98 -6.21
C ILE A 196 12.85 -4.41 -4.85
N HIS A 197 12.26 -4.89 -3.75
CA HIS A 197 12.58 -4.41 -2.41
C HIS A 197 13.68 -5.26 -1.78
N VAL A 198 14.61 -4.62 -1.06
CA VAL A 198 15.81 -5.27 -0.51
C VAL A 198 15.50 -6.54 0.29
N VAL A 199 14.67 -6.43 1.34
CA VAL A 199 14.37 -7.56 2.24
C VAL A 199 13.55 -8.66 1.55
N PRO A 200 12.43 -8.34 0.86
CA PRO A 200 11.71 -9.32 0.06
C PRO A 200 12.58 -10.03 -0.99
N SER A 201 13.40 -9.30 -1.74
CA SER A 201 14.28 -9.89 -2.78
C SER A 201 15.27 -10.87 -2.18
N PHE A 202 15.91 -10.52 -1.07
CA PHE A 202 16.79 -11.43 -0.33
C PHE A 202 16.07 -12.72 0.09
N LEU A 203 14.82 -12.64 0.56
CA LEU A 203 14.04 -13.83 0.93
C LEU A 203 13.73 -14.70 -0.29
N VAL A 204 13.34 -14.09 -1.41
CA VAL A 204 13.03 -14.81 -2.64
C VAL A 204 14.26 -15.54 -3.17
N GLU A 205 15.42 -14.89 -3.18
CA GLU A 205 16.68 -15.45 -3.71
C GLU A 205 17.19 -16.63 -2.86
N ASN A 206 17.02 -16.59 -1.54
CA ASN A 206 17.58 -17.61 -0.64
C ASN A 206 16.58 -18.73 -0.29
N PHE A 207 15.28 -18.44 -0.26
CA PHE A 207 14.25 -19.35 0.25
C PHE A 207 13.07 -19.55 -0.71
N GLY A 208 13.09 -18.90 -1.87
CA GLY A 208 12.02 -18.94 -2.86
C GLY A 208 10.85 -18.00 -2.55
N ALA A 209 9.99 -17.77 -3.54
CA ALA A 209 8.90 -16.79 -3.45
C ALA A 209 7.86 -17.09 -2.35
N MET A 210 7.69 -18.37 -1.98
CA MET A 210 6.79 -18.77 -0.89
C MET A 210 7.27 -18.33 0.50
N ALA A 211 8.53 -17.93 0.64
CA ALA A 211 9.04 -17.33 1.87
C ALA A 211 8.35 -16.00 2.21
N LEU A 212 7.84 -15.27 1.20
CA LEU A 212 7.21 -13.97 1.40
C LEU A 212 5.91 -14.05 2.24
N PRO A 213 4.90 -14.89 1.90
CA PRO A 213 3.74 -15.07 2.77
C PRO A 213 4.10 -15.51 4.20
N ILE A 214 5.05 -16.44 4.35
CA ILE A 214 5.45 -16.97 5.67
C ILE A 214 6.08 -15.86 6.52
N ALA A 215 7.06 -15.15 5.96
CA ALA A 215 7.74 -14.07 6.66
C ALA A 215 6.79 -12.93 7.03
N LYS A 216 5.94 -12.48 6.08
CA LYS A 216 4.96 -11.42 6.34
C LYS A 216 3.94 -11.85 7.40
N PHE A 217 3.51 -13.12 7.42
CA PHE A 217 2.59 -13.61 8.44
C PHE A 217 3.20 -13.46 9.85
N GLY A 218 4.44 -13.90 10.03
CA GLY A 218 5.15 -13.79 11.31
C GLY A 218 5.38 -12.35 11.73
N VAL A 219 5.93 -11.53 10.83
CA VAL A 219 6.27 -10.12 11.14
C VAL A 219 5.01 -9.30 11.41
N ILE A 220 4.00 -9.35 10.53
CA ILE A 220 2.77 -8.59 10.70
C ILE A 220 1.97 -9.11 11.89
N GLY A 221 1.95 -10.41 12.13
CA GLY A 221 1.36 -11.00 13.33
C GLY A 221 2.00 -10.45 14.62
N ALA A 222 3.33 -10.37 14.66
CA ALA A 222 4.05 -9.81 15.81
C ALA A 222 3.78 -8.30 15.99
N VAL A 223 3.78 -7.52 14.90
CA VAL A 223 3.48 -6.08 14.96
C VAL A 223 2.05 -5.84 15.43
N LEU A 224 1.07 -6.57 14.90
CA LEU A 224 -0.32 -6.48 15.34
C LEU A 224 -0.46 -6.88 16.81
N TYR A 225 0.28 -7.90 17.25
CA TYR A 225 0.31 -8.29 18.66
C TYR A 225 0.77 -7.14 19.56
N VAL A 226 1.88 -6.48 19.21
CA VAL A 226 2.42 -5.34 19.96
C VAL A 226 1.43 -4.18 20.00
N ILE A 227 0.81 -3.83 18.87
CA ILE A 227 -0.16 -2.73 18.79
C ILE A 227 -1.38 -3.02 19.67
N ASP A 228 -1.97 -4.22 19.56
CA ASP A 228 -3.19 -4.56 20.28
C ASP A 228 -2.96 -4.79 21.78
N ALA A 229 -1.80 -5.33 22.16
CA ALA A 229 -1.41 -5.50 23.55
C ALA A 229 -0.96 -4.18 24.22
N SER A 230 -0.70 -3.12 23.45
CA SER A 230 -0.30 -1.84 23.99
C SER A 230 -1.39 -1.18 24.84
N LYS A 231 -0.98 -0.39 25.83
CA LYS A 231 -1.88 0.42 26.68
C LYS A 231 -2.22 1.79 26.07
N GLU A 232 -1.80 2.01 24.83
CA GLU A 232 -2.09 3.24 24.09
C GLU A 232 -3.59 3.40 23.83
N ASN A 233 -4.01 4.63 23.53
CA ASN A 233 -5.40 4.90 23.20
C ASN A 233 -5.81 4.21 21.88
N GLU A 234 -7.12 3.91 21.73
CA GLU A 234 -7.64 3.22 20.56
C GLU A 234 -7.50 4.02 19.26
N SER A 235 -7.45 5.36 19.34
CA SER A 235 -7.25 6.24 18.17
C SER A 235 -5.88 5.99 17.54
N LEU A 236 -4.82 5.96 18.36
CA LEU A 236 -3.46 5.65 17.91
C LEU A 236 -3.36 4.23 17.37
N LYS A 237 -3.94 3.24 18.05
CA LYS A 237 -3.94 1.85 17.57
C LYS A 237 -4.63 1.73 16.20
N ASN A 238 -5.79 2.36 16.03
CA ASN A 238 -6.50 2.37 14.76
C ASN A 238 -5.72 3.09 13.67
N PHE A 239 -5.05 4.20 14.00
CA PHE A 239 -4.20 4.92 13.05
C PHE A 239 -3.00 4.09 12.60
N LEU A 240 -2.29 3.44 13.53
CA LEU A 240 -1.16 2.56 13.20
C LEU A 240 -1.61 1.40 12.31
N LYS A 241 -2.74 0.76 12.63
CA LYS A 241 -3.32 -0.28 11.79
C LYS A 241 -3.77 0.25 10.43
N PHE A 242 -4.31 1.47 10.36
CA PHE A 242 -4.65 2.10 9.09
C PHE A 242 -3.41 2.32 8.22
N VAL A 243 -2.29 2.78 8.81
CA VAL A 243 -1.01 2.89 8.10
C VAL A 243 -0.55 1.53 7.59
N LEU A 244 -0.58 0.49 8.43
CA LEU A 244 -0.25 -0.87 8.00
C LEU A 244 -1.18 -1.37 6.89
N LEU A 245 -2.48 -1.05 6.97
CA LEU A 245 -3.44 -1.39 5.93
C LEU A 245 -3.07 -0.74 4.59
N VAL A 246 -2.67 0.54 4.58
CA VAL A 246 -2.18 1.24 3.38
C VAL A 246 -0.92 0.56 2.84
N LEU A 247 0.05 0.23 3.71
CA LEU A 247 1.32 -0.39 3.32
C LEU A 247 1.16 -1.81 2.77
N GLY A 248 0.13 -2.55 3.18
CA GLY A 248 -0.18 -3.87 2.61
C GLY A 248 -1.05 -3.77 1.36
N LEU A 249 -2.12 -2.98 1.40
CA LEU A 249 -3.14 -2.99 0.36
C LEU A 249 -2.70 -2.26 -0.91
N ALA A 250 -1.94 -1.17 -0.78
CA ALA A 250 -1.47 -0.41 -1.94
C ALA A 250 -0.57 -1.26 -2.88
N PRO A 251 0.52 -1.90 -2.40
CA PRO A 251 1.32 -2.76 -3.27
C PRO A 251 0.55 -4.00 -3.75
N ALA A 252 -0.32 -4.59 -2.91
CA ALA A 252 -1.16 -5.72 -3.31
C ALA A 252 -2.00 -5.42 -4.55
N LEU A 253 -2.73 -4.29 -4.52
CA LEU A 253 -3.61 -3.89 -5.60
C LEU A 253 -2.83 -3.48 -6.85
N ARG A 254 -1.74 -2.72 -6.68
CA ARG A 254 -0.87 -2.35 -7.80
C ARG A 254 -0.32 -3.59 -8.48
N ASN A 255 0.35 -4.48 -7.74
CA ASN A 255 0.96 -5.68 -8.28
C ASN A 255 -0.09 -6.58 -8.93
N GLY A 256 -1.26 -6.74 -8.29
CA GLY A 256 -2.33 -7.57 -8.81
C GLY A 256 -2.89 -7.06 -10.14
N LEU A 257 -3.18 -5.75 -10.22
CA LEU A 257 -3.63 -5.12 -11.47
C LEU A 257 -2.55 -5.15 -12.55
N ARG A 258 -1.30 -4.84 -12.18
CA ARG A 258 -0.15 -4.85 -13.08
C ARG A 258 0.02 -6.23 -13.73
N ILE A 259 0.06 -7.30 -12.94
CA ILE A 259 0.19 -8.67 -13.44
C ILE A 259 -1.06 -9.07 -14.24
N MET A 260 -2.26 -8.73 -13.77
CA MET A 260 -3.51 -9.02 -14.49
C MET A 260 -3.51 -8.45 -15.91
N PHE A 261 -3.00 -7.23 -16.10
CA PHE A 261 -2.89 -6.60 -17.42
C PHE A 261 -1.60 -6.96 -18.17
N GLY A 262 -0.65 -7.66 -17.54
CA GLY A 262 0.62 -8.05 -18.15
C GLY A 262 1.57 -6.89 -18.44
N VAL A 263 1.55 -5.83 -17.60
CA VAL A 263 2.40 -4.63 -17.71
C VAL A 263 3.46 -4.55 -16.60
#